data_AF-A0A3N9P138-F1
#
_entry.id   AF-A0A3N9P138-F1
#
_cell.length_a   1.000
_cell.length_b   1.000
_cell.length_c   1.000
_cell.angle_alpha   90.00
_cell.angle_beta   90.00
_cell.angle_gamma   90.00
#
_symmetry.space_group_name_H-M   'P 1'
#
loop_
_entity.id
_entity.type
_entity.pdbx_description
1 polymer ?
#
loop_
_entity_poly.entity_id
_entity_poly.type
_entity_poly.pdbx_seq_one_letter_code
_entity_poly.pdbx_strand_id
1 'polypeptide(L)'
;MITFSEKEKRAVSAVIQERIDEHLGRFPYARYPVEPLEEWRKTFCDPASVPPLTIKKALGWHFGGWQRQSLPSAVSRTISAILDAWTEFLPLASAEPKEFFQFWQAQLPDWNNGFSAAALLLHLQRPNDFELADRHRMDAMRELLQEIGHAYQGEDNRLGFADLVDYTAFFRSVLPKLPDKEDTRIKLNRFLKGYGNRHAYKLVSPDFRTKEPSIRAFSWNDLSSKRFRLDQIVGRANCDMLFTCFLLTLEAQGSTTTEFTVGEVVDLLPVGTAGICNEASFKYALVSLFSQQRQRDFWVFDKPEISRAFTEQANQSTRDMKFYDSHSKEKVNLNSKYIV
;
A
#
# COMPACT_ATOMS: atom_id res chain seq x y z
N MET A 1 -2.00 30.14 0.27
CA MET A 1 -1.03 29.48 -0.62
C MET A 1 0.35 29.73 -0.07
N ILE A 2 0.94 28.69 0.53
CA ILE A 2 2.30 28.74 1.05
C ILE A 2 3.30 29.11 -0.05
N THR A 3 4.26 29.97 0.28
CA THR A 3 5.29 30.43 -0.65
C THR A 3 6.66 30.15 -0.05
N PHE A 4 7.54 29.53 -0.83
CA PHE A 4 8.90 29.21 -0.41
C PHE A 4 9.95 30.01 -1.17
N SER A 5 10.95 30.48 -0.45
CA SER A 5 12.25 30.82 -1.00
C SER A 5 12.98 29.56 -1.49
N GLU A 6 13.92 29.72 -2.42
CA GLU A 6 14.75 28.60 -2.88
C GLU A 6 15.59 27.97 -1.75
N LYS A 7 15.94 28.76 -0.73
CA LYS A 7 16.64 28.27 0.46
C LYS A 7 15.76 27.32 1.27
N GLU A 8 14.50 27.67 1.50
CA GLU A 8 13.55 26.84 2.24
C GLU A 8 13.23 25.54 1.50
N LYS A 9 13.01 25.61 0.17
CA LYS A 9 12.79 24.38 -0.63
C LYS A 9 13.95 23.40 -0.48
N ARG A 10 15.20 23.88 -0.54
CA ARG A 10 16.40 23.05 -0.34
C ARG A 10 16.49 22.50 1.08
N ALA A 11 16.16 23.31 2.08
CA ALA A 11 16.18 22.89 3.48
C ALA A 11 15.18 21.76 3.74
N VAL A 12 13.93 21.90 3.30
CA VAL A 12 12.91 20.83 3.43
C VAL A 12 13.38 19.57 2.71
N SER A 13 13.86 19.69 1.47
CA SER A 13 14.32 18.52 0.72
C SER A 13 15.49 17.81 1.36
N ALA A 14 16.41 18.53 2.02
CA ALA A 14 17.51 17.93 2.78
C ALA A 14 16.99 17.11 3.97
N VAL A 15 16.07 17.66 4.77
CA VAL A 15 15.44 16.95 5.90
C VAL A 15 14.72 15.69 5.42
N ILE A 16 13.99 15.78 4.30
CA ILE A 16 13.31 14.62 3.72
C ILE A 16 14.32 13.56 3.29
N GLN A 17 15.38 13.94 2.57
CA GLN A 17 16.40 13.00 2.10
C GLN A 17 17.12 12.28 3.24
N GLU A 18 17.38 12.98 4.35
CA GLU A 18 18.00 12.37 5.54
C GLU A 18 17.14 11.25 6.14
N ARG A 19 15.81 11.34 6.03
CA ARG A 19 14.86 10.46 6.73
C ARG A 19 14.06 9.54 5.83
N ILE A 20 14.21 9.66 4.51
CA ILE A 20 13.30 9.00 3.56
C ILE A 20 13.37 7.48 3.68
N ASP A 21 14.58 6.92 3.79
CA ASP A 21 14.80 5.47 3.84
C ASP A 21 14.27 4.86 5.14
N GLU A 22 14.40 5.56 6.27
CA GLU A 22 13.85 5.10 7.56
C GLU A 22 12.33 4.93 7.46
N HIS A 23 11.64 5.95 6.98
CA HIS A 23 10.17 5.95 6.92
C HIS A 23 9.63 5.05 5.81
N LEU A 24 10.31 4.96 4.67
CA LEU A 24 9.95 4.01 3.61
C LEU A 24 10.22 2.56 4.04
N GLY A 25 11.28 2.31 4.79
CA GLY A 25 11.59 1.00 5.37
C GLY A 25 10.55 0.51 6.38
N ARG A 26 9.64 1.38 6.86
CA ARG A 26 8.54 1.03 7.76
C ARG A 26 7.15 1.21 7.12
N PHE A 27 7.12 1.61 5.84
CA PHE A 27 5.87 1.93 5.16
C PHE A 27 5.03 0.67 4.90
N PRO A 28 3.73 0.65 5.23
CA PRO A 28 2.91 -0.54 5.05
C PRO A 28 2.43 -0.68 3.59
N TYR A 29 3.31 -1.10 2.68
CA TYR A 29 3.06 -1.21 1.24
C TYR A 29 1.75 -1.92 0.90
N ALA A 30 1.48 -3.07 1.52
CA ALA A 30 0.25 -3.84 1.31
C ALA A 30 -1.04 -3.08 1.70
N ARG A 31 -0.98 -2.11 2.62
CA ARG A 31 -2.16 -1.30 2.97
C ARG A 31 -2.43 -0.19 1.97
N TYR A 32 -1.41 0.23 1.22
CA TYR A 32 -1.47 1.35 0.28
C TYR A 32 -0.74 1.01 -1.04
N PRO A 33 -1.19 -0.02 -1.79
CA PRO A 33 -0.68 -0.26 -3.14
C PRO A 33 -1.02 0.91 -4.05
N VAL A 34 -0.17 1.18 -5.05
CA VAL A 34 -0.29 2.36 -5.92
C VAL A 34 -1.21 2.09 -7.11
N GLU A 35 -1.26 0.84 -7.55
CA GLU A 35 -1.95 0.39 -8.76
C GLU A 35 -3.43 0.77 -8.78
N PRO A 36 -4.23 0.57 -7.70
CA PRO A 36 -5.64 0.96 -7.69
C PRO A 36 -5.85 2.48 -7.82
N LEU A 37 -4.92 3.29 -7.31
CA LEU A 37 -5.02 4.74 -7.37
C LEU A 37 -4.95 5.25 -8.81
N GLU A 38 -4.06 4.68 -9.63
CA GLU A 38 -3.92 5.06 -11.04
C GLU A 38 -5.14 4.66 -11.88
N GLU A 39 -5.80 3.54 -11.54
CA GLU A 39 -7.08 3.15 -12.14
C GLU A 39 -8.20 4.14 -11.75
N TRP A 40 -8.32 4.43 -10.46
CA TRP A 40 -9.38 5.33 -9.96
C TRP A 40 -9.24 6.75 -10.48
N ARG A 41 -8.03 7.28 -10.67
CA ARG A 41 -7.86 8.58 -11.32
C ARG A 41 -8.51 8.66 -12.69
N LYS A 42 -8.56 7.54 -13.43
CA LYS A 42 -9.23 7.49 -14.74
C LYS A 42 -10.75 7.37 -14.57
N THR A 43 -11.20 6.54 -13.64
CA THR A 43 -12.64 6.31 -13.41
C THR A 43 -13.35 7.53 -12.82
N PHE A 44 -12.73 8.21 -11.85
CA PHE A 44 -13.36 9.33 -11.13
C PHE A 44 -13.38 10.64 -11.93
N CYS A 45 -12.72 10.72 -13.10
CA CYS A 45 -12.86 11.84 -14.01
C CYS A 45 -14.31 12.03 -14.51
N ASP A 46 -15.12 10.95 -14.53
CA ASP A 46 -16.56 11.02 -14.75
C ASP A 46 -17.30 10.51 -13.49
N PRO A 47 -17.64 11.41 -12.54
CA PRO A 47 -18.24 11.05 -11.25
C PRO A 47 -19.59 10.33 -11.36
N ALA A 48 -20.35 10.59 -12.43
CA ALA A 48 -21.63 9.96 -12.68
C ALA A 48 -21.47 8.48 -13.09
N SER A 49 -20.33 8.11 -13.68
CA SER A 49 -20.02 6.74 -14.08
C SER A 49 -19.48 5.86 -12.94
N VAL A 50 -19.09 6.45 -11.81
CA VAL A 50 -18.39 5.72 -10.73
C VAL A 50 -19.37 4.82 -9.96
N PRO A 51 -19.18 3.49 -9.96
CA PRO A 51 -20.05 2.60 -9.20
C PRO A 51 -19.89 2.81 -7.68
N PRO A 52 -20.95 2.65 -6.87
CA PRO A 52 -20.87 2.73 -5.40
C PRO A 52 -19.79 1.84 -4.77
N LEU A 53 -19.58 0.64 -5.33
CA LEU A 53 -18.54 -0.27 -4.88
C LEU A 53 -17.13 0.30 -5.10
N THR A 54 -16.91 1.04 -6.19
CA THR A 54 -15.63 1.69 -6.50
C THR A 54 -15.36 2.84 -5.53
N ILE A 55 -16.38 3.64 -5.20
CA ILE A 55 -16.30 4.68 -4.16
C ILE A 55 -15.89 4.07 -2.82
N LYS A 56 -16.58 3.01 -2.41
CA LYS A 56 -16.28 2.27 -1.17
C LYS A 56 -14.86 1.71 -1.16
N LYS A 57 -14.38 1.15 -2.28
CA LYS A 57 -13.02 0.62 -2.41
C LYS A 57 -11.96 1.73 -2.32
N ALA A 58 -12.17 2.85 -3.00
CA ALA A 58 -11.25 3.98 -3.01
C ALA A 58 -11.09 4.60 -1.62
N LEU A 59 -12.21 4.89 -0.95
CA LEU A 59 -12.19 5.41 0.41
C LEU A 59 -11.63 4.38 1.40
N GLY A 60 -12.02 3.10 1.25
CA GLY A 60 -11.48 2.01 2.05
C GLY A 60 -9.95 1.94 1.97
N TRP A 61 -9.38 2.00 0.75
CA TRP A 61 -7.94 2.06 0.53
C TRP A 61 -7.29 3.27 1.22
N HIS A 62 -7.89 4.45 1.09
CA HIS A 62 -7.35 5.68 1.66
C HIS A 62 -7.23 5.62 3.19
N PHE A 63 -8.17 4.96 3.86
CA PHE A 63 -8.14 4.71 5.30
C PHE A 63 -7.35 3.46 5.70
N GLY A 64 -6.50 2.92 4.81
CA GLY A 64 -5.66 1.74 5.08
C GLY A 64 -6.44 0.43 5.17
N GLY A 65 -7.63 0.43 4.58
CA GLY A 65 -8.60 -0.65 4.54
C GLY A 65 -8.54 -1.54 3.29
N TRP A 66 -7.48 -1.41 2.49
CA TRP A 66 -7.33 -2.19 1.26
C TRP A 66 -7.44 -3.70 1.54
N GLN A 67 -8.36 -4.37 0.82
CA GLN A 67 -8.69 -5.80 0.98
C GLN A 67 -9.05 -6.25 2.42
N ARG A 68 -9.45 -5.33 3.31
CA ARG A 68 -10.00 -5.69 4.62
C ARG A 68 -11.49 -6.01 4.51
N GLN A 69 -11.94 -6.97 5.30
CA GLN A 69 -13.36 -7.33 5.38
C GLN A 69 -14.18 -6.24 6.08
N SER A 70 -13.60 -5.57 7.07
CA SER A 70 -14.25 -4.52 7.85
C SER A 70 -13.34 -3.31 8.05
N LEU A 71 -13.97 -2.16 8.27
CA LEU A 71 -13.32 -0.88 8.58
C LEU A 71 -13.77 -0.41 9.96
N PRO A 72 -12.99 0.46 10.63
CA PRO A 72 -13.45 1.12 11.86
C PRO A 72 -14.82 1.79 11.66
N SER A 73 -15.63 1.84 12.72
CA SER A 73 -17.01 2.35 12.66
C SER A 73 -17.08 3.81 12.18
N ALA A 74 -16.16 4.67 12.63
CA ALA A 74 -16.10 6.07 12.18
C ALA A 74 -15.82 6.21 10.67
N VAL A 75 -14.89 5.41 10.15
CA VAL A 75 -14.60 5.35 8.71
C VAL A 75 -15.80 4.83 7.95
N SER A 76 -16.43 3.75 8.43
CA SER A 76 -17.61 3.15 7.80
C SER A 76 -18.76 4.16 7.71
N ARG A 77 -19.02 4.92 8.79
CA ARG A 77 -20.03 6.00 8.78
C ARG A 77 -19.72 7.10 7.77
N THR A 78 -18.46 7.51 7.67
CA THR A 78 -18.03 8.53 6.68
C THR A 78 -18.28 8.03 5.26
N ILE A 79 -17.93 6.78 4.95
CA ILE A 79 -18.15 6.18 3.64
C ILE A 79 -19.65 6.06 3.33
N SER A 80 -20.46 5.61 4.29
CA SER A 80 -21.92 5.57 4.12
C SER A 80 -22.50 6.95 3.81
N ALA A 81 -22.14 7.99 4.56
CA ALA A 81 -22.58 9.34 4.29
C ALA A 81 -22.18 9.84 2.89
N ILE A 82 -20.99 9.48 2.40
CA ILE A 82 -20.56 9.80 1.03
C ILE A 82 -21.42 9.09 -0.02
N LEU A 83 -21.71 7.82 0.19
CA LEU A 83 -22.54 7.03 -0.73
C LEU A 83 -23.97 7.56 -0.77
N ASP A 84 -24.53 7.92 0.38
CA ASP A 84 -25.89 8.44 0.50
C ASP A 84 -26.02 9.82 -0.18
N ALA A 85 -25.02 10.69 -0.02
CA ALA A 85 -24.99 12.03 -0.62
C ALA A 85 -24.42 12.07 -2.06
N TRP A 86 -24.02 10.94 -2.64
CA TRP A 86 -23.30 10.92 -3.93
C TRP A 86 -24.13 11.48 -5.08
N THR A 87 -25.43 11.17 -5.14
CA THR A 87 -26.33 11.67 -6.18
C THR A 87 -26.57 13.17 -6.09
N GLU A 88 -26.69 13.70 -4.86
CA GLU A 88 -26.79 15.14 -4.59
C GLU A 88 -25.50 15.88 -4.92
N PHE A 89 -24.37 15.19 -4.83
CA PHE A 89 -23.06 15.73 -5.19
C PHE A 89 -22.84 15.87 -6.70
N LEU A 90 -23.45 15.02 -7.53
CA LEU A 90 -23.17 14.98 -8.99
C LEU A 90 -23.28 16.35 -9.70
N PRO A 91 -24.29 17.20 -9.45
CA PRO A 91 -24.37 18.52 -10.06
C PRO A 91 -23.20 19.45 -9.69
N LEU A 92 -22.61 19.25 -8.50
CA LEU A 92 -21.49 20.04 -7.98
C LEU A 92 -20.12 19.45 -8.35
N ALA A 93 -20.07 18.28 -8.97
CA ALA A 93 -18.81 17.61 -9.26
C ALA A 93 -17.94 18.38 -10.28
N SER A 94 -18.58 19.19 -11.13
CA SER A 94 -17.90 20.10 -12.07
C SER A 94 -17.74 21.53 -11.53
N ALA A 95 -18.23 21.82 -10.32
CA ALA A 95 -18.19 23.16 -9.71
C ALA A 95 -16.77 23.57 -9.29
N GLU A 96 -16.59 24.76 -8.72
CA GLU A 96 -15.28 25.18 -8.23
C GLU A 96 -14.77 24.24 -7.11
N PRO A 97 -13.46 23.93 -7.02
CA PRO A 97 -12.95 22.99 -6.01
C PRO A 97 -13.31 23.35 -4.56
N LYS A 98 -13.45 24.65 -4.29
CA LYS A 98 -13.87 25.13 -2.97
C LYS A 98 -15.33 24.76 -2.67
N GLU A 99 -16.21 24.85 -3.65
CA GLU A 99 -17.63 24.50 -3.53
C GLU A 99 -17.81 22.99 -3.38
N PHE A 100 -17.08 22.20 -4.18
CA PHE A 100 -16.95 20.75 -4.00
C PHE A 100 -16.60 20.42 -2.54
N PHE A 101 -15.61 21.11 -2.00
CA PHE A 101 -15.07 20.81 -0.68
C PHE A 101 -16.03 21.22 0.44
N GLN A 102 -16.67 22.38 0.29
CA GLN A 102 -17.70 22.88 1.20
C GLN A 102 -18.94 21.97 1.24
N PHE A 103 -19.34 21.40 0.10
CA PHE A 103 -20.42 20.41 0.05
C PHE A 103 -20.10 19.23 0.98
N TRP A 104 -18.95 18.59 0.80
CA TRP A 104 -18.57 17.46 1.66
C TRP A 104 -18.39 17.86 3.12
N GLN A 105 -17.92 19.08 3.39
CA GLN A 105 -17.82 19.61 4.74
C GLN A 105 -19.18 19.72 5.45
N ALA A 106 -20.23 20.08 4.71
CA ALA A 106 -21.58 20.16 5.25
C ALA A 106 -22.23 18.78 5.44
N GLN A 107 -21.90 17.81 4.60
CA GLN A 107 -22.55 16.49 4.59
C GLN A 107 -21.92 15.47 5.56
N LEU A 108 -20.63 15.59 5.86
CA LEU A 108 -19.91 14.53 6.58
C LEU A 108 -19.97 14.69 8.11
N PRO A 109 -20.26 13.61 8.85
CA PRO A 109 -20.61 13.67 10.27
C PRO A 109 -19.42 13.90 11.22
N ASP A 110 -18.21 13.55 10.78
CA ASP A 110 -16.96 13.78 11.51
C ASP A 110 -15.93 14.33 10.53
N TRP A 111 -15.58 15.60 10.71
CA TRP A 111 -14.70 16.28 9.77
C TRP A 111 -13.25 15.81 9.83
N ASN A 112 -12.81 15.11 10.88
CA ASN A 112 -11.46 14.55 10.90
C ASN A 112 -11.28 13.49 9.80
N ASN A 113 -12.22 12.54 9.72
CA ASN A 113 -12.25 11.56 8.64
C ASN A 113 -12.80 12.18 7.34
N GLY A 114 -13.79 13.06 7.47
CA GLY A 114 -14.44 13.74 6.34
C GLY A 114 -13.47 14.56 5.50
N PHE A 115 -12.57 15.31 6.13
CA PHE A 115 -11.50 16.02 5.43
C PHE A 115 -10.67 15.10 4.53
N SER A 116 -10.19 13.99 5.10
CA SER A 116 -9.29 13.06 4.39
C SER A 116 -10.04 12.40 3.23
N ALA A 117 -11.31 12.05 3.42
CA ALA A 117 -12.18 11.52 2.36
C ALA A 117 -12.44 12.57 1.25
N ALA A 118 -12.80 13.80 1.60
CA ALA A 118 -13.05 14.87 0.64
C ALA A 118 -11.79 15.21 -0.16
N ALA A 119 -10.63 15.27 0.49
CA ALA A 119 -9.34 15.48 -0.15
C ALA A 119 -8.99 14.35 -1.14
N LEU A 120 -9.25 13.09 -0.79
CA LEU A 120 -9.08 11.97 -1.72
C LEU A 120 -9.98 12.12 -2.94
N LEU A 121 -11.29 12.38 -2.75
CA LEU A 121 -12.24 12.48 -3.84
C LEU A 121 -11.87 13.63 -4.79
N LEU A 122 -11.43 14.78 -4.25
CA LEU A 122 -10.96 15.90 -5.04
C LEU A 122 -9.67 15.55 -5.82
N HIS A 123 -8.73 14.84 -5.18
CA HIS A 123 -7.53 14.34 -5.86
C HIS A 123 -7.87 13.36 -6.99
N LEU A 124 -8.85 12.47 -6.80
CA LEU A 124 -9.27 11.49 -7.81
C LEU A 124 -9.95 12.15 -9.01
N GLN A 125 -10.77 13.19 -8.79
CA GLN A 125 -11.41 13.95 -9.87
C GLN A 125 -10.45 14.90 -10.58
N ARG A 126 -9.53 15.53 -9.82
CA ARG A 126 -8.62 16.57 -10.32
C ARG A 126 -7.18 16.26 -9.93
N PRO A 127 -6.60 15.15 -10.42
CA PRO A 127 -5.26 14.71 -10.02
C PRO A 127 -4.16 15.70 -10.45
N ASN A 128 -4.43 16.52 -11.46
CA ASN A 128 -3.52 17.57 -11.94
C ASN A 128 -3.62 18.87 -11.12
N ASP A 129 -4.66 19.05 -10.31
CA ASP A 129 -4.89 20.29 -9.54
C ASP A 129 -4.56 20.10 -8.06
N PHE A 130 -4.83 18.90 -7.52
CA PHE A 130 -4.62 18.59 -6.11
C PHE A 130 -3.76 17.36 -5.93
N GLU A 131 -2.79 17.42 -5.03
CA GLU A 131 -1.99 16.25 -4.65
C GLU A 131 -2.75 15.40 -3.63
N LEU A 132 -2.40 14.11 -3.53
CA LEU A 132 -3.01 13.20 -2.56
C LEU A 132 -2.72 13.70 -1.14
N ALA A 133 -3.76 14.07 -0.40
CA ALA A 133 -3.65 14.61 0.94
C ALA A 133 -4.54 13.85 1.94
N ASP A 134 -4.12 13.89 3.20
CA ASP A 134 -4.89 13.45 4.36
C ASP A 134 -4.31 14.11 5.61
N ARG A 135 -4.93 13.88 6.77
CA ARG A 135 -4.45 14.44 8.04
C ARG A 135 -2.96 14.16 8.30
N HIS A 136 -2.49 12.93 8.10
CA HIS A 136 -1.09 12.60 8.37
C HIS A 136 -0.14 13.34 7.43
N ARG A 137 -0.50 13.49 6.16
CA ARG A 137 0.29 14.28 5.21
C ARG A 137 0.31 15.76 5.56
N MET A 138 -0.79 16.30 6.09
CA MET A 138 -0.83 17.66 6.63
C MET A 138 0.07 17.82 7.86
N ASP A 139 0.00 16.88 8.80
CA ASP A 139 0.84 16.87 10.00
C ASP A 139 2.33 16.81 9.61
N ALA A 140 2.68 15.96 8.64
CA ALA A 140 4.04 15.86 8.12
C ALA A 140 4.53 17.18 7.51
N MET A 141 3.71 17.84 6.69
CA MET A 141 4.03 19.15 6.14
C MET A 141 4.29 20.17 7.26
N ARG A 142 3.36 20.31 8.21
CA ARG A 142 3.47 21.31 9.29
C ARG A 142 4.74 21.13 10.11
N GLU A 143 5.07 19.89 10.47
CA GLU A 143 6.29 19.61 11.22
C GLU A 143 7.58 19.88 10.44
N LEU A 144 7.63 19.50 9.15
CA LEU A 144 8.80 19.79 8.30
C LEU A 144 9.00 21.30 8.14
N LEU A 145 7.91 22.06 8.05
CA LEU A 145 7.94 23.51 8.00
C LEU A 145 8.45 24.12 9.30
N GLN A 146 7.94 23.62 10.43
CA GLN A 146 8.39 24.05 11.75
C GLN A 146 9.89 23.78 11.94
N GLU A 147 10.37 22.63 11.50
CA GLU A 147 11.76 22.22 11.63
C GLU A 147 12.73 23.14 10.87
N ILE A 148 12.36 23.60 9.69
CA ILE A 148 13.17 24.56 8.93
C ILE A 148 12.95 26.02 9.37
N GLY A 149 12.16 26.25 10.44
CA GLY A 149 11.84 27.57 10.96
C GLY A 149 10.91 28.41 10.07
N HIS A 150 10.13 27.77 9.20
CA HIS A 150 9.17 28.47 8.35
C HIS A 150 7.96 28.92 9.17
N ALA A 151 7.62 30.21 9.09
CA ALA A 151 6.45 30.78 9.75
C ALA A 151 5.16 30.38 9.01
N TYR A 152 4.66 29.17 9.28
CA TYR A 152 3.38 28.72 8.76
C TYR A 152 2.23 29.38 9.54
N GLN A 153 1.42 30.19 8.86
CA GLN A 153 0.28 30.90 9.48
C GLN A 153 -1.03 30.09 9.50
N GLY A 154 -0.99 28.80 9.19
CA GLY A 154 -2.19 27.97 9.32
C GLY A 154 -2.63 27.89 10.78
N GLU A 155 -3.92 28.12 11.05
CA GLU A 155 -4.48 27.94 12.38
C GLU A 155 -4.23 26.50 12.86
N ASP A 156 -3.71 26.35 14.08
CA ASP A 156 -3.51 25.05 14.70
C ASP A 156 -4.84 24.28 14.71
N ASN A 157 -4.80 23.05 14.18
CA ASN A 157 -5.89 22.07 14.16
C ASN A 157 -7.10 22.30 13.23
N ARG A 158 -7.15 23.36 12.42
CA ARG A 158 -8.19 23.44 11.37
C ARG A 158 -7.72 22.74 10.10
N LEU A 159 -8.57 21.86 9.58
CA LEU A 159 -8.38 21.13 8.32
C LEU A 159 -9.38 21.70 7.31
N GLY A 160 -8.97 22.69 6.52
CA GLY A 160 -9.80 23.40 5.56
C GLY A 160 -9.32 23.29 4.12
N PHE A 161 -10.08 23.90 3.20
CA PHE A 161 -9.69 23.95 1.79
C PHE A 161 -8.35 24.67 1.57
N ALA A 162 -8.08 25.72 2.36
CA ALA A 162 -6.81 26.44 2.31
C ALA A 162 -5.61 25.54 2.65
N ASP A 163 -5.73 24.65 3.64
CA ASP A 163 -4.68 23.67 3.97
C ASP A 163 -4.41 22.71 2.83
N LEU A 164 -5.44 22.31 2.08
CA LEU A 164 -5.29 21.43 0.91
C LEU A 164 -4.54 22.14 -0.23
N VAL A 165 -4.82 23.42 -0.44
CA VAL A 165 -4.08 24.26 -1.40
C VAL A 165 -2.64 24.44 -0.96
N ASP A 166 -2.40 24.72 0.32
CA ASP A 166 -1.05 24.89 0.89
C ASP A 166 -0.24 23.60 0.80
N TYR A 167 -0.83 22.45 1.11
CA TYR A 167 -0.19 21.14 0.95
C TYR A 167 0.16 20.83 -0.50
N THR A 168 -0.75 21.11 -1.43
CA THR A 168 -0.48 20.93 -2.86
C THR A 168 0.70 21.80 -3.31
N ALA A 169 0.72 23.07 -2.90
CA ALA A 169 1.83 23.99 -3.18
C ALA A 169 3.14 23.54 -2.53
N PHE A 170 3.08 23.04 -1.29
CA PHE A 170 4.23 22.46 -0.59
C PHE A 170 4.82 21.29 -1.36
N PHE A 171 3.98 20.29 -1.65
CA PHE A 171 4.38 19.06 -2.33
C PHE A 171 5.05 19.38 -3.67
N ARG A 172 4.42 20.24 -4.48
CA ARG A 172 4.93 20.63 -5.80
C ARG A 172 6.19 21.49 -5.75
N SER A 173 6.43 22.20 -4.66
CA SER A 173 7.65 22.99 -4.49
C SER A 173 8.84 22.13 -4.06
N VAL A 174 8.59 21.08 -3.29
CA VAL A 174 9.62 20.17 -2.77
C VAL A 174 9.99 19.09 -3.78
N LEU A 175 9.00 18.55 -4.52
CA LEU A 175 9.20 17.46 -5.47
C LEU A 175 10.37 17.68 -6.46
N PRO A 176 10.54 18.85 -7.11
CA PRO A 176 11.61 19.07 -8.09
C PRO A 176 13.02 19.16 -7.48
N LYS A 177 13.13 19.17 -6.14
CA LYS A 177 14.40 19.28 -5.41
C LYS A 177 14.89 17.94 -4.85
N LEU A 178 14.11 16.86 -5.01
CA LEU A 178 14.52 15.53 -4.59
C LEU A 178 15.32 14.83 -5.70
N PRO A 179 16.33 14.00 -5.34
CA PRO A 179 17.03 13.13 -6.27
C PRO A 179 16.07 12.02 -6.74
N ASP A 180 16.33 11.47 -7.93
CA ASP A 180 15.49 10.55 -8.70
C ASP A 180 14.36 11.26 -9.48
N LYS A 181 13.99 10.74 -10.66
CA LYS A 181 12.92 11.32 -11.50
C LYS A 181 11.77 10.37 -11.81
N GLU A 182 11.99 9.04 -11.83
CA GLU A 182 10.91 8.11 -12.19
C GLU A 182 9.93 7.84 -11.02
N ASP A 183 10.41 7.66 -9.78
CA ASP A 183 9.55 7.23 -8.65
C ASP A 183 9.42 8.24 -7.50
N THR A 184 10.03 9.41 -7.60
CA THR A 184 10.19 10.33 -6.45
C THR A 184 8.88 10.94 -6.00
N ARG A 185 7.87 11.07 -6.89
CA ARG A 185 6.51 11.44 -6.47
C ARG A 185 5.88 10.38 -5.58
N ILE A 186 6.04 9.10 -5.90
CA ILE A 186 5.50 7.99 -5.09
C ILE A 186 6.26 7.93 -3.76
N LYS A 187 7.60 7.99 -3.79
CA LYS A 187 8.43 8.00 -2.58
C LYS A 187 8.06 9.17 -1.66
N LEU A 188 7.95 10.39 -2.17
CA LEU A 188 7.54 11.57 -1.39
C LEU A 188 6.13 11.40 -0.80
N ASN A 189 5.17 10.92 -1.61
CA ASN A 189 3.81 10.67 -1.12
C ASN A 189 3.76 9.64 0.02
N ARG A 190 4.57 8.58 -0.05
CA ARG A 190 4.67 7.54 0.98
C ARG A 190 5.42 8.03 2.21
N PHE A 191 6.50 8.78 2.00
CA PHE A 191 7.25 9.44 3.05
C PHE A 191 6.35 10.34 3.88
N LEU A 192 5.63 11.28 3.27
CA LEU A 192 4.75 12.21 4.01
C LEU A 192 3.67 11.46 4.80
N LYS A 193 3.11 10.38 4.24
CA LYS A 193 2.15 9.52 4.96
C LYS A 193 2.81 8.77 6.12
N GLY A 194 3.98 8.19 5.92
CA GLY A 194 4.70 7.41 6.92
C GLY A 194 5.24 8.28 8.05
N TYR A 195 5.87 9.40 7.70
CA TYR A 195 6.39 10.41 8.62
C TYR A 195 5.27 11.00 9.48
N GLY A 196 4.18 11.47 8.88
CA GLY A 196 3.05 12.03 9.63
C GLY A 196 2.27 11.02 10.48
N ASN A 197 2.35 9.72 10.14
CA ASN A 197 1.73 8.65 10.91
C ASN A 197 2.72 7.94 11.87
N ARG A 198 3.96 8.44 12.02
CA ARG A 198 5.02 7.75 12.79
C ARG A 198 4.63 7.48 14.24
N HIS A 199 3.77 8.31 14.82
CA HIS A 199 3.28 8.14 16.19
C HIS A 199 2.44 6.86 16.40
N ALA A 200 1.79 6.35 15.35
CA ALA A 200 1.08 5.07 15.40
C ALA A 200 2.03 3.87 15.57
N TYR A 201 3.33 4.07 15.34
CA TYR A 201 4.36 3.03 15.41
C TYR A 201 5.27 3.16 16.64
N LYS A 202 4.89 3.98 17.64
CA LYS A 202 5.68 4.17 18.89
C LYS A 202 5.92 2.87 19.66
N LEU A 203 4.97 1.93 19.60
CA LEU A 203 5.05 0.63 20.28
C LEU A 203 5.61 -0.49 19.37
N VAL A 204 5.93 -0.18 18.12
CA VAL A 204 6.52 -1.14 17.19
C VAL A 204 8.04 -1.04 17.31
N SER A 205 8.72 -2.19 17.30
CA SER A 205 10.18 -2.25 17.37
C SER A 205 10.84 -1.26 16.38
N PRO A 206 11.88 -0.51 16.79
CA PRO A 206 12.67 0.32 15.90
C PRO A 206 13.30 -0.47 14.74
N ASP A 207 13.52 -1.77 14.91
CA ASP A 207 14.11 -2.66 13.90
C ASP A 207 13.07 -3.25 12.94
N PHE A 208 11.78 -3.04 13.20
CA PHE A 208 10.73 -3.50 12.30
C PHE A 208 10.90 -2.84 10.93
N ARG A 209 10.97 -3.66 9.88
CA ARG A 209 11.04 -3.21 8.50
C ARG A 209 9.97 -3.91 7.67
N THR A 210 9.46 -3.20 6.68
CA THR A 210 8.63 -3.73 5.60
C THR A 210 9.43 -3.71 4.31
N LYS A 211 9.10 -4.62 3.40
CA LYS A 211 9.67 -4.66 2.05
C LYS A 211 8.55 -4.42 1.05
N GLU A 212 8.85 -3.62 0.03
CA GLU A 212 7.95 -3.50 -1.11
C GLU A 212 8.07 -4.76 -1.99
N PRO A 213 6.97 -5.40 -2.39
CA PRO A 213 7.04 -6.55 -3.28
C PRO A 213 7.57 -6.17 -4.67
N SER A 214 8.46 -6.99 -5.21
CA SER A 214 8.96 -6.88 -6.58
C SER A 214 7.84 -7.10 -7.61
N ILE A 215 6.88 -7.97 -7.30
CA ILE A 215 5.71 -8.28 -8.14
C ILE A 215 4.45 -7.87 -7.37
N ARG A 216 3.90 -6.70 -7.71
CA ARG A 216 2.78 -6.06 -6.99
C ARG A 216 1.40 -6.44 -7.54
N ALA A 217 1.34 -6.77 -8.83
CA ALA A 217 0.15 -7.26 -9.52
C ALA A 217 0.52 -8.53 -10.29
N PHE A 218 -0.44 -9.44 -10.42
CA PHE A 218 -0.21 -10.75 -11.02
C PHE A 218 -1.39 -11.15 -11.90
N SER A 219 -1.07 -11.64 -13.08
CA SER A 219 -2.01 -12.16 -14.08
C SER A 219 -1.44 -13.45 -14.64
N TRP A 220 -2.23 -14.53 -14.64
CA TRP A 220 -1.81 -15.81 -15.21
C TRP A 220 -1.63 -15.75 -16.74
N ASN A 221 -2.24 -14.77 -17.40
CA ASN A 221 -2.24 -14.68 -18.87
C ASN A 221 -0.94 -14.10 -19.43
N ASP A 222 -0.17 -13.38 -18.60
CA ASP A 222 0.99 -12.60 -19.03
C ASP A 222 2.32 -13.23 -18.59
N LEU A 223 2.29 -14.51 -18.22
CA LEU A 223 3.45 -15.19 -17.64
C LEU A 223 4.30 -15.87 -18.71
N SER A 224 5.60 -15.59 -18.66
CA SER A 224 6.61 -16.39 -19.35
C SER A 224 7.86 -16.46 -18.48
N SER A 225 8.55 -17.59 -18.56
CA SER A 225 9.85 -17.80 -17.92
C SER A 225 10.73 -18.59 -18.88
N LYS A 226 12.01 -18.24 -18.94
CA LYS A 226 13.01 -19.00 -19.70
C LYS A 226 13.61 -20.13 -18.88
N ARG A 227 13.46 -20.06 -17.56
CA ARG A 227 14.11 -20.96 -16.61
C ARG A 227 13.16 -21.91 -15.88
N PHE A 228 11.91 -21.50 -15.72
CA PHE A 228 10.94 -22.25 -14.91
C PHE A 228 9.75 -22.71 -15.73
N ARG A 229 9.30 -23.94 -15.47
CA ARG A 229 8.13 -24.56 -16.10
C ARG A 229 6.85 -24.11 -15.38
N LEU A 230 6.44 -22.86 -15.60
CA LEU A 230 5.28 -22.26 -14.92
C LEU A 230 3.95 -22.95 -15.28
N ASP A 231 3.89 -23.60 -16.45
CA ASP A 231 2.76 -24.42 -16.91
C ASP A 231 2.47 -25.61 -15.99
N GLN A 232 3.49 -26.11 -15.27
CA GLN A 232 3.35 -27.21 -14.32
C GLN A 232 2.65 -26.80 -13.02
N ILE A 233 2.48 -25.49 -12.79
CA ILE A 233 1.73 -24.95 -11.65
C ILE A 233 0.25 -24.90 -12.06
N VAL A 234 -0.46 -26.01 -11.85
CA VAL A 234 -1.87 -26.17 -12.25
C VAL A 234 -2.83 -25.42 -11.31
N GLY A 235 -2.45 -25.29 -10.04
CA GLY A 235 -3.24 -24.56 -9.04
C GLY A 235 -3.39 -23.06 -9.36
N ARG A 236 -4.45 -22.46 -8.81
CA ARG A 236 -4.78 -21.04 -8.98
C ARG A 236 -5.11 -20.34 -7.65
N ALA A 237 -4.77 -20.97 -6.53
CA ALA A 237 -4.91 -20.37 -5.20
C ALA A 237 -3.74 -19.42 -4.92
N ASN A 238 -3.86 -18.63 -3.85
CA ASN A 238 -2.85 -17.65 -3.45
C ASN A 238 -1.45 -18.26 -3.27
N CYS A 239 -1.31 -19.48 -2.72
CA CYS A 239 0.00 -20.13 -2.58
C CYS A 239 0.64 -20.48 -3.93
N ASP A 240 -0.18 -20.82 -4.94
CA ASP A 240 0.29 -21.11 -6.28
C ASP A 240 0.79 -19.82 -6.97
N MET A 241 0.10 -18.70 -6.73
CA MET A 241 0.54 -17.36 -7.15
C MET A 241 1.85 -16.94 -6.45
N LEU A 242 1.96 -17.16 -5.14
CA LEU A 242 3.17 -16.85 -4.37
C LEU A 242 4.37 -17.67 -4.86
N PHE A 243 4.18 -18.97 -5.11
CA PHE A 243 5.24 -19.81 -5.67
C PHE A 243 5.69 -19.30 -7.05
N THR A 244 4.75 -18.97 -7.92
CA THR A 244 5.06 -18.40 -9.25
C THR A 244 5.83 -17.08 -9.12
N CYS A 245 5.42 -16.19 -8.21
CA CYS A 245 6.12 -14.93 -7.96
C CYS A 245 7.52 -15.14 -7.40
N PHE A 246 7.72 -16.16 -6.56
CA PHE A 246 9.04 -16.55 -6.07
C PHE A 246 9.96 -16.94 -7.23
N LEU A 247 9.50 -17.82 -8.13
CA LEU A 247 10.29 -18.25 -9.30
C LEU A 247 10.66 -17.08 -10.21
N LEU A 248 9.69 -16.22 -10.53
CA LEU A 248 9.94 -15.02 -11.35
C LEU A 248 10.90 -14.04 -10.67
N THR A 249 10.85 -13.93 -9.34
CA THR A 249 11.79 -13.12 -8.57
C THR A 249 13.21 -13.69 -8.64
N LEU A 250 13.37 -15.00 -8.54
CA LEU A 250 14.68 -15.65 -8.71
C LEU A 250 15.25 -15.45 -10.13
N GLU A 251 14.40 -15.54 -11.15
CA GLU A 251 14.81 -15.31 -12.54
C GLU A 251 15.24 -13.85 -12.76
N ALA A 252 14.47 -12.89 -12.26
CA ALA A 252 14.81 -11.47 -12.34
C ALA A 252 16.13 -11.12 -11.62
N GLN A 253 16.44 -11.84 -10.53
CA GLN A 253 17.71 -11.71 -9.79
C GLN A 253 18.87 -12.49 -10.42
N GLY A 254 18.63 -13.30 -11.46
CA GLY A 254 19.64 -14.19 -12.04
C GLY A 254 20.15 -15.29 -11.09
N SER A 255 19.42 -15.59 -10.01
CA SER A 255 19.90 -16.47 -8.93
C SER A 255 19.79 -17.94 -9.29
N THR A 256 20.89 -18.65 -9.53
CA THR A 256 20.86 -20.08 -9.91
C THR A 256 20.57 -21.05 -8.76
N THR A 257 20.44 -20.54 -7.53
CA THR A 257 20.23 -21.34 -6.32
C THR A 257 18.92 -22.12 -6.35
N THR A 258 18.97 -23.36 -5.86
CA THR A 258 17.79 -24.23 -5.68
C THR A 258 17.56 -24.63 -4.22
N GLU A 259 18.56 -24.46 -3.35
CA GLU A 259 18.46 -24.71 -1.90
C GLU A 259 18.17 -23.39 -1.17
N PHE A 260 17.16 -23.40 -0.31
CA PHE A 260 16.77 -22.26 0.49
C PHE A 260 16.40 -22.72 1.90
N THR A 261 16.30 -21.79 2.82
CA THR A 261 15.54 -21.95 4.05
C THR A 261 14.12 -21.44 3.85
N VAL A 262 13.18 -21.91 4.68
CA VAL A 262 11.81 -21.36 4.73
C VAL A 262 11.83 -19.83 4.91
N GLY A 263 12.73 -19.32 5.75
CA GLY A 263 12.91 -17.89 6.00
C GLY A 263 13.32 -17.12 4.75
N GLU A 264 14.30 -17.60 3.99
CA GLU A 264 14.74 -16.96 2.73
C GLU A 264 13.64 -16.91 1.68
N VAL A 265 12.83 -17.97 1.57
CA VAL A 265 11.67 -17.99 0.67
C VAL A 265 10.64 -16.94 1.09
N VAL A 266 10.32 -16.85 2.39
CA VAL A 266 9.38 -15.85 2.93
C VAL A 266 9.92 -14.44 2.75
N ASP A 267 11.23 -14.22 2.91
CA ASP A 267 11.88 -12.93 2.77
C ASP A 267 11.82 -12.34 1.35
N LEU A 268 11.73 -13.21 0.35
CA LEU A 268 11.53 -12.85 -1.07
C LEU A 268 10.06 -12.61 -1.42
N LEU A 269 9.14 -12.94 -0.51
CA LEU A 269 7.70 -12.81 -0.69
C LEU A 269 7.12 -11.91 0.40
N PRO A 270 7.32 -10.58 0.36
CA PRO A 270 6.67 -9.71 1.33
C PRO A 270 5.15 -9.63 1.10
N VAL A 271 4.40 -9.27 2.15
CA VAL A 271 2.94 -9.05 2.06
C VAL A 271 2.64 -8.04 0.95
N GLY A 272 1.64 -8.32 0.13
CA GLY A 272 1.32 -7.54 -1.08
C GLY A 272 1.87 -8.17 -2.36
N THR A 273 2.73 -9.18 -2.27
CA THR A 273 3.16 -9.98 -3.44
C THR A 273 1.94 -10.52 -4.18
N ALA A 274 1.95 -10.40 -5.50
CA ALA A 274 0.85 -10.78 -6.38
C ALA A 274 -0.48 -10.05 -6.10
N GLY A 275 -0.45 -8.93 -5.38
CA GLY A 275 -1.63 -8.19 -4.95
C GLY A 275 -2.32 -8.79 -3.72
N ILE A 276 -1.72 -9.77 -3.04
CA ILE A 276 -2.28 -10.41 -1.85
C ILE A 276 -1.97 -9.52 -0.63
N CYS A 277 -2.87 -8.58 -0.37
CA CYS A 277 -2.66 -7.53 0.64
C CYS A 277 -3.34 -7.84 1.98
N ASN A 278 -4.32 -8.74 2.00
CA ASN A 278 -4.93 -9.22 3.23
C ASN A 278 -3.95 -10.11 4.00
N GLU A 279 -3.55 -9.67 5.20
CA GLU A 279 -2.51 -10.33 6.00
C GLU A 279 -2.87 -11.77 6.40
N ALA A 280 -4.14 -12.05 6.72
CA ALA A 280 -4.58 -13.39 7.08
C ALA A 280 -4.56 -14.34 5.87
N SER A 281 -5.06 -13.87 4.71
CA SER A 281 -5.00 -14.63 3.47
C SER A 281 -3.56 -14.88 3.00
N PHE A 282 -2.68 -13.88 3.17
CA PHE A 282 -1.27 -13.98 2.85
C PHE A 282 -0.56 -15.01 3.75
N LYS A 283 -0.74 -14.91 5.07
CA LYS A 283 -0.19 -15.86 6.04
C LYS A 283 -0.64 -17.29 5.80
N TYR A 284 -1.92 -17.48 5.51
CA TYR A 284 -2.44 -18.79 5.12
C TYR A 284 -1.79 -19.30 3.84
N ALA A 285 -1.64 -18.44 2.83
CA ALA A 285 -0.99 -18.81 1.58
C ALA A 285 0.48 -19.23 1.78
N LEU A 286 1.22 -18.60 2.70
CA LEU A 286 2.57 -19.04 3.07
C LEU A 286 2.58 -20.41 3.75
N VAL A 287 1.65 -20.70 4.66
CA VAL A 287 1.53 -22.05 5.26
C VAL A 287 1.22 -23.09 4.17
N SER A 288 0.28 -22.78 3.27
CA SER A 288 -0.06 -23.66 2.15
C SER A 288 1.07 -23.82 1.13
N LEU A 289 1.94 -22.81 0.95
CA LEU A 289 3.08 -22.83 0.03
C LEU A 289 4.07 -23.94 0.37
N PHE A 290 4.25 -24.24 1.65
CA PHE A 290 5.15 -25.29 2.15
C PHE A 290 4.45 -26.64 2.40
N SER A 291 3.13 -26.70 2.17
CA SER A 291 2.32 -27.90 2.35
C SER A 291 2.23 -28.75 1.08
N GLN A 292 1.86 -30.03 1.25
CA GLN A 292 1.51 -30.95 0.17
C GLN A 292 -0.01 -30.97 -0.14
N GLN A 293 -0.76 -30.01 0.41
CA GLN A 293 -2.20 -29.94 0.21
C GLN A 293 -2.52 -29.80 -1.29
N ARG A 294 -3.45 -30.61 -1.80
CA ARG A 294 -3.83 -30.66 -3.22
C ARG A 294 -2.67 -31.02 -4.15
N GLN A 295 -1.81 -31.95 -3.73
CA GLN A 295 -0.66 -32.45 -4.51
C GLN A 295 0.35 -31.37 -4.89
N ARG A 296 0.47 -30.31 -4.07
CA ARG A 296 1.50 -29.29 -4.25
C ARG A 296 2.84 -29.86 -3.85
N ASP A 297 3.72 -30.02 -4.83
CA ASP A 297 5.05 -30.59 -4.69
C ASP A 297 6.14 -29.54 -4.93
N PHE A 298 5.87 -28.27 -4.60
CA PHE A 298 6.77 -27.14 -4.85
C PHE A 298 8.16 -27.31 -4.24
N TRP A 299 8.22 -27.93 -3.06
CA TRP A 299 9.42 -28.05 -2.24
C TRP A 299 9.71 -29.49 -1.87
N VAL A 300 10.99 -29.84 -1.86
CA VAL A 300 11.54 -31.06 -1.27
C VAL A 300 12.22 -30.68 0.04
N PHE A 301 11.64 -31.11 1.17
CA PHE A 301 12.22 -30.90 2.49
C PHE A 301 13.23 -32.02 2.79
N ASP A 302 14.34 -31.66 3.45
CA ASP A 302 15.29 -32.65 3.99
C ASP A 302 14.63 -33.58 5.02
N LYS A 303 13.65 -33.03 5.75
CA LYS A 303 12.85 -33.70 6.78
C LYS A 303 11.38 -33.79 6.33
N PRO A 304 10.91 -34.94 5.81
CA PRO A 304 9.55 -35.09 5.29
C PRO A 304 8.45 -34.78 6.32
N GLU A 305 8.73 -34.97 7.61
CA GLU A 305 7.83 -34.65 8.72
C GLU A 305 7.45 -33.16 8.77
N ILE A 306 8.32 -32.26 8.31
CA ILE A 306 8.05 -30.82 8.27
C ILE A 306 6.96 -30.52 7.25
N SER A 307 7.09 -31.08 6.04
CA SER A 307 6.08 -30.92 4.99
C SER A 307 4.72 -31.48 5.43
N ARG A 308 4.72 -32.59 6.18
CA ARG A 308 3.50 -33.14 6.80
C ARG A 308 2.90 -32.17 7.81
N ALA A 309 3.71 -31.58 8.69
CA ALA A 309 3.25 -30.61 9.67
C ALA A 309 2.64 -29.35 9.01
N PHE A 310 3.27 -28.82 7.96
CA PHE A 310 2.67 -27.74 7.16
C PHE A 310 1.33 -28.15 6.52
N THR A 311 1.21 -29.40 6.07
CA THR A 311 -0.02 -29.94 5.49
C THR A 311 -1.14 -30.08 6.51
N GLU A 312 -0.82 -30.52 7.73
CA GLU A 312 -1.78 -30.55 8.84
C GLU A 312 -2.25 -29.14 9.19
N GLN A 313 -1.33 -28.17 9.32
CA GLN A 313 -1.67 -26.77 9.56
C GLN A 313 -2.53 -26.18 8.44
N ALA A 314 -2.23 -26.46 7.17
CA ALA A 314 -3.00 -25.94 6.04
C ALA A 314 -4.46 -26.46 6.00
N ASN A 315 -4.74 -27.62 6.62
CA ASN A 315 -6.04 -28.27 6.66
C ASN A 315 -6.85 -27.98 7.94
N GLN A 316 -6.27 -27.36 8.96
CA GLN A 316 -6.94 -27.05 10.23
C GLN A 316 -7.59 -25.67 10.22
N SER A 317 -8.72 -25.50 10.92
CA SER A 317 -9.38 -24.20 11.10
C SER A 317 -8.71 -23.33 12.17
N THR A 318 -8.11 -23.95 13.19
CA THR A 318 -7.37 -23.31 14.31
C THR A 318 -5.86 -23.24 14.11
N ARG A 319 -5.44 -23.35 12.85
CA ARG A 319 -4.06 -23.32 12.36
C ARG A 319 -3.27 -22.10 12.83
N ASP A 320 -1.97 -22.30 13.03
CA ASP A 320 -1.02 -21.23 13.33
C ASP A 320 -0.64 -20.46 12.05
N MET A 321 -1.12 -19.21 11.97
CA MET A 321 -0.84 -18.29 10.85
C MET A 321 0.64 -17.83 10.77
N LYS A 322 1.47 -18.21 11.73
CA LYS A 322 2.91 -17.91 11.77
C LYS A 322 3.76 -19.18 11.83
N PHE A 323 3.21 -20.34 11.48
CA PHE A 323 3.92 -21.61 11.57
C PHE A 323 5.26 -21.63 10.81
N TYR A 324 5.36 -20.88 9.71
CA TYR A 324 6.58 -20.70 8.94
C TYR A 324 7.69 -19.95 9.71
N ASP A 325 7.36 -19.04 10.64
CA ASP A 325 8.36 -18.30 11.43
C ASP A 325 9.15 -19.26 12.33
N SER A 326 8.44 -20.19 12.98
CA SER A 326 9.01 -21.23 13.85
C SER A 326 9.89 -22.23 13.10
N HIS A 327 9.70 -22.35 11.78
CA HIS A 327 10.47 -23.25 10.90
C HIS A 327 11.38 -22.48 9.94
N SER A 328 11.64 -21.20 10.19
CA SER A 328 12.40 -20.31 9.29
C SER A 328 13.79 -20.83 8.91
N LYS A 329 14.41 -21.66 9.75
CA LYS A 329 15.75 -22.23 9.52
C LYS A 329 15.73 -23.58 8.80
N GLU A 330 14.56 -24.16 8.55
CA GLU A 330 14.45 -25.46 7.93
C GLU A 330 14.73 -25.35 6.43
N LYS A 331 15.53 -26.29 5.92
CA LYS A 331 15.99 -26.32 4.54
C LYS A 331 14.93 -26.92 3.62
N VAL A 332 14.82 -26.32 2.44
CA VAL A 332 13.95 -26.72 1.34
C VAL A 332 14.70 -26.62 0.03
N ASN A 333 14.45 -27.58 -0.85
CA ASN A 333 14.92 -27.55 -2.22
C ASN A 333 13.75 -27.30 -3.16
N LEU A 334 13.93 -26.40 -4.12
CA LEU A 334 12.99 -26.22 -5.22
C LEU A 334 12.88 -27.54 -5.99
N ASN A 335 11.65 -28.05 -6.17
CA ASN A 335 11.46 -29.29 -6.89
C ASN A 335 11.89 -29.14 -8.37
N SER A 336 12.82 -30.01 -8.79
CA SER A 336 13.39 -30.04 -10.15
C SER A 336 12.34 -30.10 -11.27
N LYS A 337 11.13 -30.61 -11.00
CA LYS A 337 9.99 -30.59 -11.91
C LYS A 337 9.67 -29.20 -12.47
N TYR A 338 9.92 -28.14 -11.70
CA TYR A 338 9.62 -26.76 -12.08
C TYR A 338 10.78 -26.05 -12.78
N ILE A 339 11.92 -26.72 -12.98
CA ILE A 339 13.11 -26.15 -13.62
C ILE A 339 13.19 -26.68 -15.06
N VAL A 340 13.53 -25.80 -16.00
CA VAL A 340 13.69 -26.15 -17.44
C VAL A 340 14.83 -27.13 -17.65
#